data_AF-A0A931XPV2-F1
#
_entry.id   AF-A0A931XPV2-F1
#
_cell.length_a   1.000
_cell.length_b   1.000
_cell.length_c   1.000
_cell.angle_alpha   90.00
_cell.angle_beta   90.00
_cell.angle_gamma   90.00
#
_symmetry.space_group_name_H-M   'P 1'
#
loop_
_entity.id
_entity.type
_entity.pdbx_description
1 polymer ?
#
loop_
_entity_poly.entity_id
_entity_poly.type
_entity_poly.pdbx_seq_one_letter_code
_entity_poly.pdbx_strand_id
1 'polypeptide(L)'
;MPFSDKEATELLAQCHRRCCICHRFCGFKMELDHIDPKGENGPDTIDNAMPVCFECHAEIHAYNDKHPRGRKYRPEELKKHKEQWLELCKSSAAFLASIPPRTDVGPFQALMDELEFNRAVAATADDLPVIGAIALFEVAMFDRCVSEGILSLLKPELKQTLIDAYVVLKRLNTQIGAISSFPRNTDSWGNTVNGARNGLHAAKPMIEKAITALTQVLSRES
;
A
#
# COMPACT_ATOMS: atom_id res chain seq x y z
N MET A 1 -11.21 -5.14 23.18
CA MET A 1 -10.86 -3.86 22.55
C MET A 1 -11.27 -2.73 23.49
N PRO A 2 -10.59 -1.57 23.46
CA PRO A 2 -10.85 -0.48 24.40
C PRO A 2 -12.20 0.23 24.24
N PHE A 3 -12.86 0.14 23.09
CA PHE A 3 -14.15 0.80 22.87
C PHE A 3 -15.30 -0.21 22.86
N SER A 4 -16.50 0.25 23.21
CA SER A 4 -17.74 -0.53 23.11
C SER A 4 -18.03 -0.91 21.66
N ASP A 5 -18.27 -2.19 21.37
CA ASP A 5 -18.57 -2.67 20.01
C ASP A 5 -19.78 -1.96 19.39
N LYS A 6 -20.79 -1.65 20.21
CA LYS A 6 -22.00 -0.95 19.77
C LYS A 6 -21.68 0.48 19.33
N GLU A 7 -20.92 1.21 20.14
CA GLU A 7 -20.56 2.61 19.86
C GLU A 7 -19.56 2.70 18.71
N ALA A 8 -18.62 1.77 18.64
CA ALA A 8 -17.66 1.64 17.54
C ALA A 8 -18.39 1.39 16.21
N THR A 9 -19.36 0.47 16.19
CA THR A 9 -20.17 0.18 15.01
C THR A 9 -20.93 1.42 14.54
N GLU A 10 -21.55 2.13 15.49
CA GLU A 10 -22.31 3.35 15.21
C GLU A 10 -21.40 4.45 14.64
N LEU A 11 -20.25 4.71 15.27
CA LEU A 11 -19.30 5.72 14.80
C LEU A 11 -18.74 5.40 13.40
N LEU A 12 -18.44 4.13 13.12
CA LEU A 12 -17.99 3.67 11.81
C LEU A 12 -19.07 3.80 10.72
N ALA A 13 -20.35 3.67 11.10
CA ALA A 13 -21.47 3.93 10.21
C ALA A 13 -21.64 5.44 9.96
N GLN A 14 -21.58 6.27 11.00
CA GLN A 14 -21.69 7.73 10.90
C GLN A 14 -20.59 8.36 10.05
N CYS A 15 -19.37 7.82 10.08
CA CYS A 15 -18.30 8.29 9.20
C CYS A 15 -18.34 7.68 7.78
N HIS A 16 -19.36 6.87 7.46
CA HIS A 16 -19.52 6.14 6.19
C HIS A 16 -18.30 5.27 5.81
N ARG A 17 -17.63 4.67 6.81
CA ARG A 17 -16.35 3.95 6.62
C ARG A 17 -15.30 4.78 5.88
N ARG A 18 -15.30 6.09 6.09
CA ARG A 18 -14.30 7.02 5.57
C ARG A 18 -13.41 7.53 6.70
N CYS A 19 -12.13 7.72 6.37
CA CYS A 19 -11.14 8.26 7.31
C CYS A 19 -11.49 9.72 7.67
N CYS A 20 -11.48 10.07 8.95
CA CYS A 20 -11.74 11.44 9.42
C CYS A 20 -10.65 12.46 9.03
N ILE A 21 -9.47 12.02 8.56
CA ILE A 21 -8.38 12.91 8.12
C ILE A 21 -8.39 13.05 6.59
N CYS A 22 -8.27 11.94 5.87
CA CYS A 22 -8.12 11.98 4.41
C CYS A 22 -9.45 11.82 3.65
N HIS A 23 -10.56 11.57 4.36
CA HIS A 23 -11.92 11.41 3.83
C HIS A 23 -12.11 10.29 2.80
N ARG A 24 -11.08 9.45 2.61
CA ARG A 24 -11.09 8.28 1.72
C ARG A 24 -12.05 7.23 2.25
N PHE A 25 -12.83 6.60 1.37
CA PHE A 25 -13.59 5.40 1.70
C PHE A 25 -12.62 4.23 1.83
N CYS A 26 -12.61 3.59 3.01
CA CYS A 26 -11.65 2.54 3.34
C CYS A 26 -12.31 1.22 3.71
N GLY A 27 -13.64 1.18 3.87
CA GLY A 27 -14.37 -0.05 4.19
C GLY A 27 -13.88 -0.68 5.50
N PHE A 28 -13.35 -1.90 5.42
CA PHE A 28 -12.81 -2.60 6.59
C PHE A 28 -11.39 -2.14 7.00
N LYS A 29 -10.70 -1.36 6.15
CA LYS A 29 -9.31 -0.89 6.37
C LYS A 29 -9.28 0.37 7.24
N MET A 30 -9.99 0.31 8.35
CA MET A 30 -10.23 1.41 9.27
C MET A 30 -10.01 0.92 10.69
N GLU A 31 -9.41 1.78 11.49
CA GLU A 31 -9.21 1.62 12.93
C GLU A 31 -9.87 2.78 13.69
N LEU A 32 -10.11 2.54 14.97
CA LEU A 32 -10.48 3.59 15.92
C LEU A 32 -9.25 3.90 16.75
N ASP A 33 -8.59 5.01 16.44
CA ASP A 33 -7.45 5.51 17.20
C ASP A 33 -7.92 6.38 18.38
N HIS A 34 -7.07 6.59 19.37
CA HIS A 34 -7.33 7.53 20.46
C HIS A 34 -6.84 8.93 20.07
N ILE A 35 -7.72 9.94 20.14
CA ILE A 35 -7.38 11.35 19.91
C ILE A 35 -6.35 11.82 20.94
N ASP A 36 -6.62 11.56 22.21
CA ASP A 36 -5.69 11.64 23.32
C ASP A 36 -5.09 10.23 23.52
N PRO A 37 -3.79 10.00 23.25
CA PRO A 37 -3.21 8.66 23.26
C PRO A 37 -3.31 7.97 24.61
N LYS A 38 -3.46 6.63 24.63
CA LYS A 38 -3.46 5.83 25.86
C LYS A 38 -2.23 6.03 26.73
N GLY A 39 -1.06 6.21 26.11
CA GLY A 39 0.20 6.47 26.82
C GLY A 39 0.21 7.79 27.59
N GLU A 40 -0.74 8.69 27.31
CA GLU A 40 -0.95 9.98 27.97
C GLU A 40 -2.22 9.98 28.85
N ASN A 41 -2.72 8.80 29.26
CA ASN A 41 -3.95 8.57 30.03
C ASN A 41 -5.26 8.93 29.28
N GLY A 42 -5.26 8.85 27.95
CA GLY A 42 -6.46 9.01 27.15
C GLY A 42 -7.57 8.01 27.53
N PRO A 43 -8.84 8.46 27.70
CA PRO A 43 -9.92 7.59 28.11
C PRO A 43 -10.41 6.69 26.96
N ASP A 44 -10.92 5.53 27.33
CA ASP A 44 -11.55 4.54 26.44
C ASP A 44 -13.02 4.90 26.14
N THR A 45 -13.25 6.14 25.71
CA THR A 45 -14.59 6.67 25.38
C THR A 45 -14.75 6.89 23.89
N ILE A 46 -15.99 6.75 23.39
CA ILE A 46 -16.27 6.97 21.96
C ILE A 46 -15.98 8.41 21.51
N ASP A 47 -16.05 9.38 22.42
CA ASP A 47 -15.66 10.76 22.16
C ASP A 47 -14.18 10.89 21.85
N ASN A 48 -13.33 10.10 22.52
CA ASN A 48 -11.89 10.02 22.29
C ASN A 48 -11.51 9.12 21.10
N ALA A 49 -12.44 8.34 20.56
CA ALA A 49 -12.19 7.48 19.40
C ALA A 49 -12.21 8.27 18.09
N MET A 50 -11.24 8.06 17.20
CA MET A 50 -11.20 8.66 15.86
C MET A 50 -11.14 7.58 14.78
N PRO A 51 -12.13 7.52 13.87
CA PRO A 51 -12.07 6.64 12.71
C PRO A 51 -11.01 7.11 11.71
N VAL A 52 -9.96 6.31 11.51
CA VAL A 52 -8.89 6.60 10.56
C VAL A 52 -8.53 5.37 9.73
N CYS A 53 -7.98 5.56 8.53
CA CYS A 53 -7.40 4.46 7.77
C CYS A 53 -6.02 4.10 8.32
N PHE A 54 -5.51 2.91 8.00
CA PHE A 54 -4.19 2.45 8.47
C PHE A 54 -3.06 3.42 8.12
N GLU A 55 -3.11 4.05 6.94
CA GLU A 55 -2.12 5.07 6.53
C GLU A 55 -2.15 6.30 7.46
N CYS A 56 -3.34 6.87 7.71
CA CYS A 56 -3.45 8.03 8.59
C CYS A 56 -3.17 7.68 10.05
N HIS A 57 -3.53 6.47 10.49
CA HIS A 57 -3.17 5.95 11.81
C HIS A 57 -1.64 5.97 11.99
N ALA A 58 -0.90 5.39 11.03
CA ALA A 58 0.55 5.41 11.05
C ALA A 58 1.12 6.84 11.03
N GLU A 59 0.58 7.73 10.19
CA GLU A 59 1.04 9.12 10.08
C GLU A 59 0.85 9.93 11.37
N ILE A 60 -0.26 9.74 12.10
CA ILE A 60 -0.51 10.40 13.39
C ILE A 60 0.64 10.11 14.37
N HIS A 61 1.11 8.87 14.39
CA HIS A 61 2.15 8.40 15.31
C HIS A 61 3.57 8.49 14.75
N ALA A 62 3.75 8.84 13.47
CA ALA A 62 5.06 8.85 12.80
C ALA A 62 5.95 10.06 13.13
N TYR A 63 5.44 11.10 13.80
CA TYR A 63 6.20 12.32 14.06
C TYR A 63 7.40 12.05 14.98
N ASN A 64 8.60 12.38 14.51
CA ASN A 64 9.84 12.22 15.27
C ASN A 64 10.33 13.55 15.82
N ASP A 65 10.21 13.75 17.14
CA ASP A 65 10.68 14.97 17.82
C ASP A 65 12.19 15.22 17.66
N LYS A 66 12.99 14.17 17.41
CA LYS A 66 14.45 14.30 17.16
C LYS A 66 14.79 14.71 15.74
N HIS A 67 13.87 14.55 14.79
CA HIS A 67 14.04 14.96 13.40
C HIS A 67 12.72 15.51 12.85
N PRO A 68 12.30 16.72 13.29
CA PRO A 68 10.99 17.25 12.97
C PRO A 68 10.86 17.50 11.46
N ARG A 69 9.86 16.87 10.83
CA ARG A 69 9.42 17.15 9.46
C ARG A 69 7.92 17.39 9.47
N GLY A 70 7.48 18.50 8.89
CA GLY A 70 6.07 18.90 8.92
C GLY A 70 5.62 19.35 10.31
N ARG A 71 4.32 19.21 10.61
CA ARG A 71 3.74 19.50 11.93
C ARG A 71 3.16 18.22 12.53
N LYS A 72 3.40 18.02 13.83
CA LYS A 72 2.81 16.92 14.61
C LYS A 72 1.31 17.14 14.73
N TYR A 73 0.52 16.10 14.47
CA TYR A 73 -0.91 16.11 14.79
C TYR A 73 -1.12 16.37 16.28
N ARG A 74 -2.04 17.28 16.60
CA ARG A 74 -2.42 17.60 17.98
C ARG A 74 -3.82 17.08 18.28
N PRO A 75 -4.13 16.68 19.52
CA PRO A 75 -5.46 16.23 19.88
C PRO A 75 -6.57 17.22 19.50
N GLU A 76 -6.31 18.53 19.65
CA GLU A 76 -7.32 19.55 19.27
C GLU A 76 -7.56 19.60 17.76
N GLU A 77 -6.55 19.27 16.95
CA GLU A 77 -6.68 19.17 15.49
C GLU A 77 -7.45 17.91 15.10
N LEU A 78 -7.08 16.75 15.67
CA LEU A 78 -7.73 15.47 15.42
C LEU A 78 -9.23 15.51 15.79
N LYS A 79 -9.56 16.14 16.93
CA LYS A 79 -10.94 16.36 17.34
C LYS A 79 -11.71 17.19 16.33
N LYS A 80 -11.12 18.27 15.81
CA LYS A 80 -11.74 19.11 14.77
C LYS A 80 -11.96 18.34 13.47
N HIS A 81 -10.98 17.54 13.02
CA HIS A 81 -11.12 16.68 11.84
C HIS A 81 -12.31 15.72 11.99
N LYS A 82 -12.41 15.03 13.14
CA LYS A 82 -13.55 14.15 13.46
C LYS A 82 -14.89 14.91 13.43
N GLU A 83 -15.00 16.02 14.16
CA GLU A 83 -16.24 16.81 14.27
C GLU A 83 -16.69 17.33 12.89
N GLN A 84 -15.78 17.93 12.13
CA GLN A 84 -16.06 18.44 10.79
C GLN A 84 -16.50 17.33 9.84
N TRP A 85 -15.82 16.18 9.86
CA TRP A 85 -16.17 15.06 9.00
C TRP A 85 -17.55 14.48 9.33
N LEU A 86 -17.86 14.27 10.61
CA LEU A 86 -19.17 13.75 11.03
C LEU A 86 -20.30 14.74 10.69
N GLU A 87 -20.06 16.05 10.80
CA GLU A 87 -21.03 17.07 10.40
C GLU A 87 -21.27 17.06 8.89
N LEU A 88 -20.23 16.93 8.07
CA LEU A 88 -20.35 16.79 6.62
C LEU A 88 -21.12 15.52 6.23
N CYS A 89 -20.84 14.40 6.90
CA CYS A 89 -21.54 13.13 6.68
C CYS A 89 -23.05 13.24 6.98
N LYS A 90 -23.41 13.96 8.05
CA LYS A 90 -24.81 14.20 8.40
C LYS A 90 -25.52 15.14 7.43
N SER A 91 -24.83 16.19 6.96
CA SER A 91 -25.44 17.31 6.26
C SER A 91 -25.45 17.18 4.73
N SER A 92 -24.67 16.28 4.12
CA SER A 92 -24.51 16.28 2.66
C SER A 92 -24.38 14.90 2.02
N ALA A 93 -25.53 14.24 1.82
CA ALA A 93 -25.62 13.01 1.03
C ALA A 93 -25.12 13.19 -0.42
N ALA A 94 -25.36 14.36 -1.02
CA ALA A 94 -24.88 14.68 -2.37
C ALA A 94 -23.36 14.80 -2.43
N PHE A 95 -22.73 15.42 -1.43
CA PHE A 95 -21.27 15.47 -1.32
C PHE A 95 -20.69 14.07 -1.17
N LEU A 96 -21.25 13.23 -0.30
CA LEU A 96 -20.83 11.84 -0.12
C LEU A 96 -20.94 11.01 -1.42
N ALA A 97 -22.01 11.22 -2.19
CA ALA A 97 -22.22 10.59 -3.49
C ALA A 97 -21.25 11.12 -4.57
N SER A 98 -20.83 12.39 -4.46
CA SER A 98 -19.90 13.03 -5.40
C SER A 98 -18.44 12.64 -5.16
N ILE A 99 -18.09 12.20 -3.95
CA ILE A 99 -16.73 11.71 -3.67
C ILE A 99 -16.61 10.33 -4.32
N PRO A 100 -15.83 10.18 -5.40
CA PRO A 100 -15.65 8.87 -6.01
C PRO A 100 -15.15 7.90 -4.94
N PRO A 101 -15.74 6.70 -4.82
CA PRO A 101 -15.12 5.67 -4.00
C PRO A 101 -13.73 5.46 -4.58
N ARG A 102 -12.68 5.82 -3.84
CA ARG A 102 -11.35 5.34 -4.20
C ARG A 102 -11.40 3.84 -4.00
N THR A 103 -11.45 3.10 -5.10
CA THR A 103 -11.45 1.64 -5.12
C THR A 103 -10.06 1.07 -4.88
N ASP A 104 -9.04 1.93 -4.68
CA ASP A 104 -7.69 1.49 -4.44
C ASP A 104 -7.45 1.19 -2.95
N VAL A 105 -6.57 0.23 -2.72
CA VAL A 105 -6.25 -0.30 -1.41
C VAL A 105 -5.26 0.58 -0.63
N GLY A 106 -4.91 1.76 -1.17
CA GLY A 106 -3.79 2.59 -0.74
C GLY A 106 -2.47 2.17 -1.39
N PRO A 107 -1.49 3.09 -1.58
CA PRO A 107 -0.24 2.80 -2.28
C PRO A 107 0.58 1.64 -1.70
N PHE A 108 0.68 1.51 -0.38
CA PHE A 108 1.50 0.43 0.21
C PHE A 108 0.86 -0.94 0.03
N GLN A 109 -0.46 -1.06 0.24
CA GLN A 109 -1.15 -2.32 -0.02
C GLN A 109 -1.19 -2.63 -1.52
N ALA A 110 -1.37 -1.62 -2.38
CA ALA A 110 -1.40 -1.85 -3.82
C ALA A 110 -0.03 -2.34 -4.34
N LEU A 111 1.05 -1.79 -3.78
CA LEU A 111 2.41 -2.24 -4.06
C LEU A 111 2.67 -3.66 -3.52
N MET A 112 2.09 -4.01 -2.36
CA MET A 112 2.14 -5.38 -1.82
C MET A 112 1.44 -6.37 -2.75
N ASP A 113 0.20 -6.07 -3.14
CA ASP A 113 -0.60 -6.92 -4.03
C ASP A 113 0.11 -7.11 -5.39
N GLU A 114 0.72 -6.06 -5.95
CA GLU A 114 1.56 -6.11 -7.16
C GLU A 114 2.78 -7.03 -6.99
N LEU A 115 3.49 -6.93 -5.86
CA LEU A 115 4.63 -7.80 -5.57
C LEU A 115 4.22 -9.26 -5.39
N GLU A 116 3.06 -9.53 -4.77
CA GLU A 116 2.54 -10.89 -4.62
C GLU A 116 2.16 -11.53 -5.97
N PHE A 117 1.53 -10.76 -6.85
CA PHE A 117 1.30 -11.18 -8.24
C PHE A 117 2.63 -11.46 -8.95
N ASN A 118 3.59 -10.55 -8.85
CA ASN A 118 4.91 -10.70 -9.46
C ASN A 118 5.66 -11.94 -8.93
N ARG A 119 5.49 -12.30 -7.66
CA ARG A 119 6.04 -13.55 -7.12
C ARG A 119 5.44 -14.77 -7.82
N ALA A 120 4.14 -14.76 -8.13
CA ALA A 120 3.49 -15.82 -8.89
C ALA A 120 4.02 -15.89 -10.34
N VAL A 121 4.22 -14.74 -11.00
CA VAL A 121 4.88 -14.67 -12.32
C VAL A 121 6.28 -15.26 -12.28
N ALA A 122 7.09 -14.93 -11.27
CA ALA A 122 8.43 -15.48 -11.15
C ALA A 122 8.44 -17.01 -10.92
N ALA A 123 7.37 -17.57 -10.34
CA ALA A 123 7.24 -19.01 -10.12
C ALA A 123 6.95 -19.81 -11.41
N THR A 124 6.56 -19.17 -12.51
CA THR A 124 6.33 -19.84 -13.81
C THR A 124 7.62 -19.95 -14.63
N ALA A 125 8.80 -19.79 -14.03
CA ALA A 125 10.09 -19.81 -14.74
C ALA A 125 10.29 -21.10 -15.54
N ASP A 126 9.92 -22.24 -14.96
CA ASP A 126 10.13 -23.56 -15.55
C ASP A 126 9.10 -23.90 -16.63
N ASP A 127 8.05 -23.08 -16.78
CA ASP A 127 7.04 -23.21 -17.86
C ASP A 127 7.58 -22.68 -19.21
N LEU A 128 8.74 -22.02 -19.23
CA LEU A 128 9.42 -21.65 -20.48
C LEU A 128 9.84 -22.92 -21.26
N PRO A 129 9.53 -23.02 -22.57
CA PRO A 129 9.20 -21.92 -23.48
C PRO A 129 7.75 -21.97 -23.97
N VAL A 130 6.74 -22.19 -23.13
CA VAL A 130 5.34 -22.10 -23.59
C VAL A 130 5.05 -20.64 -24.01
N ILE A 131 5.37 -20.31 -25.27
CA ILE A 131 5.25 -18.96 -25.86
C ILE A 131 3.77 -18.60 -25.86
N GLY A 132 3.42 -17.51 -25.18
CA GLY A 132 2.05 -17.04 -25.00
C GLY A 132 1.43 -17.33 -23.64
N ALA A 133 2.14 -18.02 -22.73
CA ALA A 133 1.64 -18.38 -21.40
C ALA A 133 2.33 -17.63 -20.24
N ILE A 134 3.31 -16.76 -20.50
CA ILE A 134 4.01 -16.02 -19.44
C ILE A 134 3.47 -14.61 -19.34
N ALA A 135 2.90 -14.33 -18.18
CA ALA A 135 2.53 -12.98 -17.79
C ALA A 135 3.78 -12.11 -17.66
N LEU A 136 3.65 -10.82 -18.00
CA LEU A 136 4.66 -9.83 -17.65
C LEU A 136 4.53 -9.47 -16.18
N PHE A 137 5.62 -9.00 -15.58
CA PHE A 137 5.56 -8.39 -14.26
C PHE A 137 4.73 -7.09 -14.32
N GLU A 138 3.86 -6.91 -13.34
CA GLU A 138 3.17 -5.64 -13.10
C GLU A 138 4.14 -4.66 -12.44
N VAL A 139 4.17 -3.41 -12.92
CA VAL A 139 5.07 -2.36 -12.41
C VAL A 139 4.36 -1.01 -12.23
N ALA A 140 3.05 -1.00 -12.42
CA ALA A 140 2.25 0.21 -12.44
C ALA A 140 2.16 0.85 -11.05
N MET A 141 2.07 0.05 -9.99
CA MET A 141 1.98 0.56 -8.62
C MET A 141 3.32 1.10 -8.16
N PHE A 142 4.44 0.49 -8.54
CA PHE A 142 5.75 1.10 -8.32
C PHE A 142 5.91 2.45 -9.02
N ASP A 143 5.51 2.54 -10.30
CA ASP A 143 5.60 3.79 -11.07
C ASP A 143 4.70 4.88 -10.47
N ARG A 144 3.52 4.50 -9.99
CA ARG A 144 2.65 5.38 -9.22
C ARG A 144 3.35 5.88 -7.95
N CYS A 145 3.93 4.98 -7.15
CA CYS A 145 4.68 5.34 -5.94
C CYS A 145 5.86 6.29 -6.20
N VAL A 146 6.53 6.16 -7.35
CA VAL A 146 7.56 7.11 -7.79
C VAL A 146 6.93 8.47 -8.10
N SER A 147 5.87 8.49 -8.93
CA SER A 147 5.24 9.72 -9.41
C SER A 147 4.58 10.56 -8.31
N GLU A 148 3.98 9.90 -7.32
CA GLU A 148 3.33 10.54 -6.18
C GLU A 148 4.33 10.85 -5.05
N GLY A 149 5.62 10.54 -5.22
CA GLY A 149 6.66 10.83 -4.23
C GLY A 149 6.64 9.92 -2.99
N ILE A 150 5.83 8.86 -2.99
CA ILE A 150 5.67 7.93 -1.85
C ILE A 150 7.00 7.26 -1.48
N LEU A 151 7.82 6.88 -2.47
CA LEU A 151 9.13 6.28 -2.20
C LEU A 151 10.09 7.21 -1.44
N SER A 152 9.84 8.52 -1.43
CA SER A 152 10.65 9.49 -0.66
C SER A 152 10.36 9.48 0.84
N LEU A 153 9.22 8.89 1.23
CA LEU A 153 8.79 8.76 2.63
C LEU A 153 9.36 7.50 3.29
N LEU A 154 9.84 6.55 2.48
CA LEU A 154 10.38 5.27 2.94
C LEU A 154 11.79 5.40 3.52
N LYS A 155 12.10 4.52 4.48
CA LYS A 155 13.47 4.35 4.98
C LYS A 155 14.41 3.99 3.81
N PRO A 156 15.68 4.48 3.81
CA PRO A 156 16.62 4.26 2.72
C PRO A 156 16.78 2.80 2.31
N GLU A 157 16.82 1.88 3.29
CA GLU A 157 17.06 0.45 3.07
C GLU A 157 15.87 -0.22 2.36
N LEU A 158 14.64 0.13 2.77
CA LEU A 158 13.43 -0.37 2.12
C LEU A 158 13.28 0.20 0.72
N LYS A 159 13.50 1.52 0.58
CA LYS A 159 13.49 2.20 -0.72
C LYS A 159 14.45 1.53 -1.70
N GLN A 160 15.68 1.25 -1.27
CA GLN A 160 16.68 0.61 -2.13
C GLN A 160 16.26 -0.82 -2.49
N THR A 161 15.75 -1.58 -1.52
CA THR A 161 15.26 -2.95 -1.76
C THR A 161 14.16 -2.99 -2.83
N LEU A 162 13.21 -2.04 -2.78
CA LEU A 162 12.16 -1.92 -3.80
C LEU A 162 12.76 -1.54 -5.17
N ILE A 163 13.62 -0.50 -5.22
CA ILE A 163 14.25 -0.07 -6.48
C ILE A 163 15.00 -1.22 -7.15
N ASP A 164 15.82 -1.96 -6.39
CA ASP A 164 16.61 -3.06 -6.92
C ASP A 164 15.72 -4.15 -7.53
N ALA A 165 14.62 -4.51 -6.86
CA ALA A 165 13.65 -5.46 -7.38
C ALA A 165 13.02 -4.95 -8.69
N TYR A 166 12.45 -3.74 -8.71
CA TYR A 166 11.73 -3.22 -9.87
C TYR A 166 12.62 -2.93 -11.08
N VAL A 167 13.91 -2.61 -10.89
CA VAL A 167 14.89 -2.54 -12.00
C VAL A 167 15.01 -3.90 -12.69
N VAL A 168 15.09 -4.99 -11.93
CA VAL A 168 15.15 -6.34 -12.49
C VAL A 168 13.85 -6.70 -13.19
N LEU A 169 12.69 -6.44 -12.59
CA LEU A 169 11.39 -6.75 -13.20
C LEU A 169 11.20 -6.05 -14.55
N LYS A 170 11.49 -4.74 -14.63
CA LYS A 170 11.38 -3.97 -15.88
C LYS A 170 12.32 -4.48 -16.98
N ARG A 171 13.54 -4.87 -16.62
CA ARG A 171 14.50 -5.50 -17.57
C ARG A 171 13.96 -6.84 -18.07
N LEU A 172 13.40 -7.67 -17.19
CA LEU A 172 12.83 -8.96 -17.57
C LEU A 172 11.61 -8.82 -18.45
N ASN A 173 10.73 -7.85 -18.21
CA ASN A 173 9.61 -7.58 -19.12
C ASN A 173 10.09 -7.29 -20.55
N THR A 174 11.16 -6.50 -20.68
CA THR A 174 11.78 -6.21 -21.99
C THR A 174 12.30 -7.49 -22.64
N GLN A 175 12.99 -8.34 -21.86
CA GLN A 175 13.57 -9.58 -22.36
C GLN A 175 12.51 -10.62 -22.76
N ILE A 176 11.47 -10.79 -21.94
CA ILE A 176 10.35 -11.70 -22.21
C ILE A 176 9.60 -11.24 -23.47
N GLY A 177 9.32 -9.94 -23.59
CA GLY A 177 8.69 -9.37 -24.78
C GLY A 177 9.50 -9.62 -26.06
N ALA A 178 10.83 -9.57 -25.97
CA ALA A 178 11.73 -9.79 -27.10
C ALA A 178 11.78 -11.25 -27.60
N ILE A 179 11.31 -12.24 -26.83
CA ILE A 179 11.32 -13.66 -27.24
C ILE A 179 10.56 -13.84 -28.57
N SER A 180 9.44 -13.13 -28.73
CA SER A 180 8.60 -13.20 -29.93
C SER A 180 9.26 -12.63 -31.19
N SER A 181 10.29 -11.79 -31.03
CA SER A 181 11.04 -11.16 -32.12
C SER A 181 12.05 -12.09 -32.78
N PHE A 182 12.36 -13.24 -32.17
CA PHE A 182 13.30 -14.22 -32.71
C PHE A 182 12.57 -15.43 -33.29
N PRO A 183 12.97 -15.93 -34.48
CA PRO A 183 12.41 -17.17 -35.03
C PRO A 183 12.65 -18.33 -34.07
N ARG A 184 11.62 -19.17 -33.87
CA ARG A 184 11.70 -20.34 -32.99
C ARG A 184 12.84 -21.27 -33.43
N ASN A 185 13.45 -21.96 -32.46
CA ASN A 185 14.55 -22.92 -32.67
C ASN A 185 15.84 -22.31 -33.25
N THR A 186 16.02 -21.00 -33.17
CA THR A 186 17.33 -20.35 -33.43
C THR A 186 18.13 -20.22 -32.14
N ASP A 187 19.45 -20.10 -32.25
CA ASP A 187 20.32 -19.85 -31.09
C ASP A 187 19.91 -18.57 -30.35
N SER A 188 19.55 -17.51 -31.08
CA SER A 188 19.07 -16.25 -30.50
C SER A 188 17.78 -16.44 -29.70
N TRP A 189 16.85 -17.23 -30.20
CA TRP A 189 15.62 -17.58 -29.48
C TRP A 189 15.93 -18.40 -28.22
N GLY A 190 16.73 -19.47 -28.34
CA GLY A 190 17.11 -20.33 -27.23
C GLY A 190 17.86 -19.58 -26.12
N ASN A 191 18.81 -18.72 -26.50
CA ASN A 191 19.56 -17.87 -25.58
C ASN A 191 18.65 -16.87 -24.84
N THR A 192 17.70 -16.27 -25.56
CA THR A 192 16.77 -15.29 -24.96
C THR A 192 15.81 -15.97 -23.99
N VAL A 193 15.26 -17.14 -24.35
CA VAL A 193 14.44 -17.99 -23.48
C VAL A 193 15.20 -18.41 -22.23
N ASN A 194 16.43 -18.93 -22.38
CA ASN A 194 17.24 -19.37 -21.25
C ASN A 194 17.60 -18.21 -20.33
N GLY A 195 17.93 -17.05 -20.90
CA GLY A 195 18.17 -15.83 -20.13
C GLY A 195 16.92 -15.39 -19.37
N ALA A 196 15.74 -15.45 -19.98
CA ALA A 196 14.48 -15.08 -19.32
C ALA A 196 14.18 -16.05 -18.16
N ARG A 197 14.37 -17.35 -18.37
CA ARG A 197 14.21 -18.39 -17.33
C ARG A 197 15.11 -18.12 -16.13
N ASN A 198 16.40 -17.91 -16.38
CA ASN A 198 17.37 -17.63 -15.31
C ASN A 198 17.04 -16.31 -14.60
N GLY A 199 16.56 -15.32 -15.36
CA GLY A 199 16.09 -14.05 -14.85
C GLY A 199 14.89 -14.16 -13.92
N LEU A 200 13.87 -14.94 -14.29
CA LEU A 200 12.70 -15.22 -13.46
C LEU A 200 13.10 -15.89 -12.14
N HIS A 201 13.98 -16.90 -12.20
CA HIS A 201 14.53 -17.56 -11.00
C HIS A 201 15.28 -16.58 -10.10
N ALA A 202 16.07 -15.67 -10.68
CA ALA A 202 16.81 -14.66 -9.93
C ALA A 202 15.91 -13.54 -9.35
N ALA A 203 14.81 -13.21 -10.01
CA ALA A 203 13.87 -12.19 -9.55
C ALA A 203 13.07 -12.62 -8.33
N LYS A 204 12.68 -13.91 -8.25
CA LYS A 204 11.88 -14.45 -7.15
C LYS A 204 12.39 -14.08 -5.75
N PRO A 205 13.65 -14.34 -5.36
CA PRO A 205 14.16 -13.98 -4.03
C PRO A 205 14.21 -12.46 -3.78
N MET A 206 14.35 -11.65 -4.84
CA MET A 206 14.31 -10.19 -4.71
C MET A 206 12.90 -9.69 -4.40
N ILE A 207 11.89 -10.26 -5.07
CA ILE A 207 10.48 -9.98 -4.79
C ILE A 207 10.12 -10.42 -3.37
N GLU A 208 10.51 -11.62 -2.95
CA GLU A 208 10.25 -12.12 -1.60
C GLU A 208 10.91 -11.24 -0.52
N LYS A 209 12.13 -10.75 -0.77
CA LYS A 209 12.80 -9.78 0.10
C LYS A 209 12.03 -8.46 0.18
N ALA A 210 11.55 -7.94 -0.96
CA ALA A 210 10.75 -6.71 -1.01
C ALA A 210 9.42 -6.86 -0.25
N ILE A 211 8.71 -7.96 -0.46
CA ILE A 211 7.48 -8.32 0.29
C ILE A 211 7.78 -8.33 1.79
N THR A 212 8.79 -9.10 2.21
CA THR A 212 9.15 -9.21 3.64
C THR A 212 9.45 -7.85 4.26
N ALA A 213 10.22 -7.00 3.56
CA ALA A 213 10.58 -5.67 4.03
C ALA A 213 9.36 -4.74 4.13
N LEU A 214 8.42 -4.83 3.18
CA LEU A 214 7.19 -4.04 3.17
C LEU A 214 6.21 -4.52 4.24
N THR A 215 6.08 -5.84 4.46
CA THR A 215 5.25 -6.42 5.52
C THR A 215 5.73 -5.95 6.89
N GLN A 216 7.04 -5.86 7.13
CA GLN A 216 7.58 -5.35 8.40
C GLN A 216 7.19 -3.89 8.68
N VAL A 217 6.89 -3.10 7.66
CA VAL A 217 6.35 -1.74 7.84
C VAL A 217 4.87 -1.85 8.22
N LEU A 218 4.08 -2.59 7.44
CA LEU A 218 2.64 -2.75 7.66
C LEU A 218 2.30 -3.45 8.99
N SER A 219 3.15 -4.38 9.47
CA SER A 219 2.90 -5.16 10.69
C SER A 219 3.44 -4.53 11.97
N ARG A 220 4.24 -3.45 11.86
CA ARG A 220 4.67 -2.67 13.03
C ARG A 220 3.67 -1.57 13.38
N GLU A 221 2.59 -1.48 12.61
CA GLU A 221 1.51 -0.51 12.71
C GLU A 221 0.22 -1.11 13.30
N SER A 222 0.23 -2.40 13.68
CA SER A 222 -0.83 -3.13 14.41
C SER A 222 -0.41 -3.50 15.83
#